data_AF-A0A7C6KNE6-F1
#
_entry.id   AF-A0A7C6KNE6-F1
#
_cell.length_a   1.000
_cell.length_b   1.000
_cell.length_c   1.000
_cell.angle_alpha   90.00
_cell.angle_beta   90.00
_cell.angle_gamma   90.00
#
_symmetry.space_group_name_H-M   'P 1'
#
loop_
_entity.id
_entity.type
_entity.pdbx_description
1 polymer ?
#
loop_
_entity_poly.entity_id
_entity_poly.type
_entity_poly.pdbx_seq_one_letter_code
_entity_poly.pdbx_strand_id
1 'polypeptide(L)'
;MTGSGDSSIQAQAQAQIQAQTETQSKAWSETHTGSRIETQIQIPEYVGRIVDTLRQNGYTAFIVGGAVRDALMGRVPKDWDVATDATPDEVERLFGGQAVPTGKRFGTMTVFTGGPDEPGGKSVEVTTFRADGVYSDGRRPDSVTFSRDILDDLARRDFTINAMAYDPFKRQLVDPYGGARDIARGRIASVGDPGERFREDALRMLRGIRLASELGFYLAPEVMRAAAANRELITNVSWERIRDELTRILISARPAEGIDLIREAGLLPYILPELVPSIGMKQGELHTRTVFEHVLAATGHIETTLRLRLAALLHDIGKPQTLSHDEHGNIRFPNHHEVGARLAREALARLRYPKEIIERVSLLVKMHMFYYDPSMPDKAVRRLVAKFGADFFTDLAKLREADRFATGTLAGVGQNMSLFMGRLEKVMSEGAALDLRDLAVNGDDVMEILGITRGPEVGRVLHSLLERVLEDPGLNTRDNLIRLIKTEGRNMAGGREVLNESGKDKYAGPGRLAGADQGLARGRRD
;
A
#
# COMPACT_ATOMS: atom_id res chain seq x y z
N MET A 1 -29.51 -13.06 -5.10
CA MET A 1 -29.93 -11.67 -5.41
C MET A 1 -29.73 -10.83 -4.16
N THR A 2 -28.51 -10.37 -3.89
CA THR A 2 -28.16 -9.41 -2.83
C THR A 2 -26.73 -8.96 -3.14
N GLY A 3 -26.56 -7.86 -3.87
CA GLY A 3 -25.22 -7.41 -4.29
C GLY A 3 -25.18 -6.05 -5.00
N SER A 4 -26.27 -5.28 -4.95
CA SER A 4 -26.38 -3.96 -5.61
C SER A 4 -26.48 -2.80 -4.63
N GLY A 5 -26.39 -3.05 -3.32
CA GLY A 5 -26.56 -2.01 -2.29
C GLY A 5 -25.30 -1.17 -2.06
N ASP A 6 -24.13 -1.81 -1.94
CA ASP A 6 -22.92 -1.16 -1.42
C ASP A 6 -22.23 -0.20 -2.41
N SER A 7 -22.23 -0.53 -3.71
CA SER A 7 -21.68 0.37 -4.73
C SER A 7 -22.54 1.62 -4.95
N SER A 8 -23.86 1.51 -4.71
CA SER A 8 -24.79 2.64 -4.81
C SER A 8 -24.61 3.63 -3.66
N ILE A 9 -24.31 3.15 -2.46
CA ILE A 9 -24.11 3.98 -1.26
C ILE A 9 -22.81 4.78 -1.38
N GLN A 10 -21.72 4.18 -1.87
CA GLN A 10 -20.46 4.89 -2.10
C GLN A 10 -20.56 5.91 -3.25
N ALA A 11 -21.25 5.57 -4.34
CA ALA A 11 -21.48 6.50 -5.44
C ALA A 11 -22.40 7.67 -5.04
N GLN A 12 -23.42 7.41 -4.21
CA GLN A 12 -24.31 8.44 -3.67
C GLN A 12 -23.59 9.34 -2.66
N ALA A 13 -22.73 8.78 -1.81
CA ALA A 13 -21.90 9.56 -0.89
C ALA A 13 -20.90 10.45 -1.65
N GLN A 14 -20.27 9.95 -2.72
CA GLN A 14 -19.39 10.74 -3.59
C GLN A 14 -20.15 11.84 -4.34
N ALA A 15 -21.33 11.54 -4.88
CA ALA A 15 -22.18 12.53 -5.54
C ALA A 15 -22.66 13.62 -4.57
N GLN A 16 -22.98 13.27 -3.31
CA GLN A 16 -23.34 14.24 -2.27
C GLN A 16 -22.16 15.12 -1.86
N ILE A 17 -20.95 14.54 -1.70
CA ILE A 17 -19.74 15.31 -1.44
C ILE A 17 -19.48 16.25 -2.61
N GLN A 18 -19.54 15.77 -3.85
CA GLN A 18 -19.31 16.58 -5.04
C GLN A 18 -20.35 17.71 -5.17
N ALA A 19 -21.63 17.45 -4.90
CA ALA A 19 -22.68 18.47 -4.90
C ALA A 19 -22.51 19.49 -3.76
N GLN A 20 -22.10 19.07 -2.56
CA GLN A 20 -21.78 20.01 -1.46
C GLN A 20 -20.53 20.84 -1.78
N THR A 21 -19.51 20.23 -2.40
CA THR A 21 -18.28 20.90 -2.82
C THR A 21 -18.58 21.92 -3.92
N GLU A 22 -19.45 21.58 -4.88
CA GLU A 22 -19.88 22.50 -5.95
C GLU A 22 -20.76 23.64 -5.43
N THR A 23 -21.62 23.39 -4.45
CA THR A 23 -22.48 24.41 -3.83
C THR A 23 -21.67 25.39 -3.00
N GLN A 24 -20.70 24.90 -2.21
CA GLN A 24 -19.76 25.77 -1.52
C GLN A 24 -18.86 26.48 -2.56
N SER A 25 -18.28 25.76 -3.52
CA SER A 25 -17.37 26.30 -4.54
C SER A 25 -17.99 27.40 -5.41
N LYS A 26 -19.29 27.33 -5.74
CA LYS A 26 -19.98 28.42 -6.45
C LYS A 26 -20.02 29.70 -5.61
N ALA A 27 -20.30 29.57 -4.31
CA ALA A 27 -20.23 30.69 -3.37
C ALA A 27 -18.82 31.28 -3.25
N TRP A 28 -17.76 30.45 -3.34
CA TRP A 28 -16.36 30.90 -3.33
C TRP A 28 -15.92 31.60 -4.62
N SER A 29 -16.45 31.21 -5.78
CA SER A 29 -15.99 31.69 -7.09
C SER A 29 -16.56 33.05 -7.52
N GLU A 30 -17.71 33.47 -6.98
CA GLU A 30 -18.47 34.61 -7.49
C GLU A 30 -18.18 35.96 -6.79
N THR A 31 -17.35 36.03 -5.73
CA THR A 31 -17.30 37.25 -4.89
C THR A 31 -15.96 37.79 -4.39
N HIS A 32 -14.79 37.15 -4.57
CA HIS A 32 -13.62 37.56 -3.77
C HIS A 32 -12.29 37.66 -4.54
N THR A 33 -11.92 38.88 -4.94
CA THR A 33 -10.61 39.27 -5.49
C THR A 33 -9.58 39.69 -4.42
N GLY A 34 -9.82 39.35 -3.14
CA GLY A 34 -8.90 39.64 -2.03
C GLY A 34 -8.17 38.38 -1.53
N SER A 35 -6.95 38.53 -0.99
CA SER A 35 -6.12 37.43 -0.44
C SER A 35 -6.67 36.78 0.84
N ARG A 36 -7.84 37.25 1.31
CA ARG A 36 -8.40 36.96 2.62
C ARG A 36 -9.89 36.63 2.49
N ILE A 37 -10.28 35.44 2.94
CA ILE A 37 -11.65 34.93 2.80
C ILE A 37 -12.22 34.55 4.17
N GLU A 38 -13.43 35.00 4.50
CA GLU A 38 -14.12 34.60 5.73
C GLU A 38 -14.59 33.14 5.62
N THR A 39 -14.21 32.31 6.59
CA THR A 39 -14.58 30.89 6.61
C THR A 39 -14.63 30.34 8.04
N GLN A 40 -15.39 29.26 8.26
CA GLN A 40 -15.48 28.61 9.56
C GLN A 40 -14.92 27.19 9.48
N ILE A 41 -13.68 27.02 9.96
CA ILE A 41 -13.06 25.71 10.15
C ILE A 41 -13.22 25.30 11.61
N GLN A 42 -13.82 24.12 11.84
CA GLN A 42 -13.91 23.55 13.18
C GLN A 42 -12.55 22.98 13.57
N ILE A 43 -11.91 23.61 14.56
CA ILE A 43 -10.65 23.17 15.12
C ILE A 43 -10.89 22.36 16.40
N PRO A 44 -10.18 21.25 16.62
CA PRO A 44 -10.24 20.55 17.90
C PRO A 44 -9.76 21.43 19.05
N GLU A 45 -10.37 21.26 20.23
CA GLU A 45 -10.05 22.03 21.43
C GLU A 45 -8.54 22.01 21.77
N TYR A 46 -7.90 20.86 21.59
CA TYR A 46 -6.48 20.67 21.87
C TYR A 46 -5.56 21.49 20.95
N VAL A 47 -5.96 21.71 19.69
CA VAL A 47 -5.27 22.59 18.74
C VAL A 47 -5.57 24.05 19.10
N GLY A 48 -6.83 24.35 19.42
CA GLY A 48 -7.27 25.67 19.86
C GLY A 48 -6.47 26.17 21.06
N ARG A 49 -6.24 25.31 22.07
CA ARG A 49 -5.42 25.64 23.25
C ARG A 49 -4.01 26.07 22.87
N ILE A 50 -3.33 25.35 21.96
CA ILE A 50 -1.97 25.70 21.52
C ILE A 50 -1.97 27.06 20.82
N VAL A 51 -2.94 27.29 19.93
CA VAL A 51 -3.10 28.57 19.24
C VAL A 51 -3.36 29.71 20.22
N ASP A 52 -4.25 29.50 21.21
CA ASP A 52 -4.58 30.49 22.22
C ASP A 52 -3.37 30.81 23.11
N THR A 53 -2.60 29.80 23.53
CA THR A 53 -1.36 30.00 24.32
C THR A 53 -0.35 30.86 23.56
N LEU A 54 -0.09 30.56 22.28
CA LEU A 54 0.82 31.37 21.45
C LEU A 54 0.35 32.83 21.38
N ARG A 55 -0.94 33.04 21.10
CA ARG A 55 -1.52 34.38 20.94
C ARG A 55 -1.55 35.19 22.23
N GLN A 56 -1.89 34.58 23.36
CA GLN A 56 -1.88 35.25 24.67
C GLN A 56 -0.48 35.74 25.06
N ASN A 57 0.57 35.14 24.47
CA ASN A 57 1.97 35.54 24.65
C ASN A 57 2.50 36.44 23.54
N GLY A 58 1.62 37.00 22.69
CA GLY A 58 1.97 38.02 21.70
C GLY A 58 2.42 37.49 20.33
N TYR A 59 2.33 36.18 20.09
CA TYR A 59 2.70 35.57 18.82
C TYR A 59 1.49 35.42 17.89
N THR A 60 1.75 35.40 16.58
CA THR A 60 0.76 35.00 15.59
C THR A 60 0.74 33.48 15.45
N ALA A 61 -0.44 32.90 15.18
CA ALA A 61 -0.60 31.46 15.03
C ALA A 61 -1.70 31.16 14.02
N PHE A 62 -1.36 30.33 13.03
CA PHE A 62 -2.25 29.90 11.96
C PHE A 62 -2.30 28.38 11.89
N ILE A 63 -3.46 27.83 11.52
CA ILE A 63 -3.53 26.45 11.04
C ILE A 63 -3.07 26.43 9.58
N VAL A 64 -2.24 25.47 9.19
CA VAL A 64 -1.66 25.43 7.84
C VAL A 64 -1.73 24.04 7.21
N GLY A 65 -1.38 23.94 5.92
CA GLY A 65 -1.10 22.67 5.26
C GLY A 65 -2.33 21.82 4.96
N GLY A 66 -2.16 20.51 5.11
CA GLY A 66 -3.19 19.52 4.77
C GLY A 66 -4.47 19.69 5.60
N ALA A 67 -4.36 20.19 6.82
CA ALA A 67 -5.51 20.40 7.69
C ALA A 67 -6.48 21.46 7.13
N VAL A 68 -5.94 22.57 6.61
CA VAL A 68 -6.74 23.62 5.98
C VAL A 68 -7.41 23.10 4.72
N ARG A 69 -6.65 22.39 3.87
CA ARG A 69 -7.18 21.73 2.66
C ARG A 69 -8.33 20.79 2.98
N ASP A 70 -8.11 19.86 3.90
CA ASP A 70 -9.07 18.81 4.22
C ASP A 70 -10.34 19.43 4.82
N ALA A 71 -10.20 20.42 5.69
CA ALA A 71 -11.35 21.16 6.23
C ALA A 71 -12.15 21.90 5.15
N LEU A 72 -11.50 22.56 4.19
CA LEU A 72 -12.18 23.21 3.05
C LEU A 72 -12.87 22.20 2.12
N MET A 73 -12.41 20.96 2.08
CA MET A 73 -13.04 19.85 1.36
C MET A 73 -14.16 19.17 2.17
N GLY A 74 -14.51 19.68 3.35
CA GLY A 74 -15.49 19.06 4.25
C GLY A 74 -15.02 17.73 4.86
N ARG A 75 -13.72 17.44 4.83
CA ARG A 75 -13.10 16.25 5.43
C ARG A 75 -12.60 16.59 6.83
N VAL A 76 -12.60 15.59 7.72
CA VAL A 76 -12.00 15.74 9.06
C VAL A 76 -10.47 15.61 8.92
N PRO A 77 -9.69 16.65 9.27
CA PRO A 77 -8.24 16.55 9.26
C PRO A 77 -7.75 15.52 10.28
N LYS A 78 -6.79 14.69 9.85
CA LYS A 78 -6.16 13.68 10.72
C LYS A 78 -5.00 14.27 11.52
N ASP A 79 -4.20 15.08 10.86
CA ASP A 79 -3.01 15.73 11.40
C ASP A 79 -3.23 17.23 11.36
N TRP A 80 -2.78 17.93 12.42
CA TRP A 80 -2.93 19.37 12.58
C TRP A 80 -1.57 20.02 12.73
N ASP A 81 -1.32 21.02 11.88
CA ASP A 81 -0.08 21.80 11.88
C ASP A 81 -0.41 23.25 12.21
N VAL A 82 0.36 23.83 13.12
CA VAL A 82 0.30 25.24 13.51
C VAL A 82 1.58 25.93 13.04
N ALA A 83 1.44 27.04 12.31
CA ALA A 83 2.54 27.91 11.97
C ALA A 83 2.51 29.19 12.81
N THR A 84 3.66 29.65 13.30
CA THR A 84 3.76 30.81 14.20
C THR A 84 5.01 31.65 13.93
N ASP A 85 5.01 32.92 14.34
CA ASP A 85 6.23 33.75 14.38
C ASP A 85 7.08 33.53 15.64
N ALA A 86 6.65 32.66 16.57
CA ALA A 86 7.46 32.20 17.69
C ALA A 86 8.59 31.28 17.22
N THR A 87 9.81 31.57 17.64
CA THR A 87 10.99 30.72 17.40
C THR A 87 10.92 29.41 18.20
N PRO A 88 11.68 28.36 17.85
CA PRO A 88 11.63 27.08 18.56
C PRO A 88 11.95 27.21 20.06
N ASP A 89 12.88 28.08 20.44
CA ASP A 89 13.23 28.33 21.84
C ASP A 89 12.09 29.03 22.60
N GLU A 90 11.33 29.88 21.91
CA GLU A 90 10.15 30.53 22.48
C GLU A 90 9.01 29.52 22.66
N VAL A 91 8.77 28.65 21.68
CA VAL A 91 7.80 27.56 21.78
C VAL A 91 8.19 26.60 22.92
N GLU A 92 9.45 26.20 23.02
CA GLU A 92 9.96 25.36 24.11
C GLU A 92 9.75 26.02 25.47
N ARG A 93 10.00 27.32 25.60
CA ARG A 93 9.77 28.07 26.84
C ARG A 93 8.28 28.17 27.21
N LEU A 94 7.39 28.31 26.21
CA LEU A 94 5.95 28.43 26.44
C LEU A 94 5.29 27.12 26.87
N PHE A 95 5.72 26.00 26.28
CA PHE A 95 5.08 24.70 26.48
C PHE A 95 5.90 23.74 27.35
N GLY A 96 7.12 24.10 27.74
CA GLY A 96 7.97 23.35 28.66
C GLY A 96 8.14 21.89 28.23
N GLY A 97 7.97 20.96 29.17
CA GLY A 97 8.10 19.51 28.92
C GLY A 97 7.08 18.93 27.92
N GLN A 98 6.11 19.72 27.45
CA GLN A 98 5.17 19.32 26.42
C GLN A 98 5.68 19.57 25.00
N ALA A 99 6.72 20.41 24.83
CA ALA A 99 7.34 20.69 23.54
C ALA A 99 8.61 19.87 23.34
N VAL A 100 8.62 19.03 22.31
CA VAL A 100 9.78 18.18 21.96
C VAL A 100 10.41 18.67 20.65
N PRO A 101 11.75 18.82 20.59
CA PRO A 101 12.43 19.26 19.39
C PRO A 101 12.51 18.14 18.34
N THR A 102 11.49 18.04 17.49
CA THR A 102 11.44 17.07 16.38
C THR A 102 12.13 17.57 15.11
N GLY A 103 12.27 18.89 14.97
CA GLY A 103 12.92 19.53 13.82
C GLY A 103 13.49 20.91 14.15
N LYS A 104 13.99 21.11 15.38
CA LYS A 104 14.39 22.42 15.92
C LYS A 104 15.29 23.24 14.99
N ARG A 105 16.26 22.60 14.33
CA ARG A 105 17.18 23.24 13.36
C ARG A 105 16.47 23.86 12.15
N PHE A 106 15.26 23.39 11.84
CA PHE A 106 14.42 23.89 10.76
C PHE A 106 13.20 24.67 11.28
N GLY A 107 13.07 24.90 12.59
CA GLY A 107 11.95 25.66 13.13
C GLY A 107 10.75 24.83 13.59
N THR A 108 10.83 23.49 13.62
CA THR A 108 9.69 22.65 13.99
C THR A 108 9.85 22.05 15.39
N MET A 109 8.81 22.22 16.21
CA MET A 109 8.62 21.62 17.53
C MET A 109 7.32 20.81 17.52
N THR A 110 7.27 19.70 18.25
CA THR A 110 6.02 18.95 18.44
C THR A 110 5.50 19.23 19.84
N VAL A 111 4.27 19.74 19.94
CA VAL A 111 3.61 20.05 21.21
C VAL A 111 2.56 18.99 21.52
N PHE A 112 2.67 18.37 22.69
CA PHE A 112 1.76 17.32 23.17
C PHE A 112 0.68 17.90 24.10
N THR A 113 -0.54 17.39 23.99
CA THR A 113 -1.67 17.79 24.84
C THR A 113 -1.66 16.94 26.10
N GLY A 114 -0.57 17.02 26.85
CA GLY A 114 -0.18 16.09 27.92
C GLY A 114 1.34 15.97 28.01
N GLY A 115 1.85 14.94 28.67
CA GLY A 115 3.26 14.56 28.59
C GLY A 115 3.57 13.78 27.28
N PRO A 116 4.81 13.80 26.76
CA PRO A 116 5.19 13.02 25.57
C PRO A 116 4.97 11.51 25.71
N ASP A 117 5.06 11.01 26.94
CA ASP A 117 4.89 9.59 27.29
C ASP A 117 3.46 9.22 27.68
N GLU A 118 2.51 10.16 27.58
CA GLU A 118 1.13 9.95 28.03
C GLU A 118 0.33 9.12 27.00
N PRO A 119 -0.21 7.95 27.39
CA PRO A 119 -1.01 7.12 26.49
C PRO A 119 -2.26 7.85 26.01
N GLY A 120 -2.40 8.02 24.69
CA GLY A 120 -3.54 8.73 24.09
C GLY A 120 -3.37 10.25 24.02
N GLY A 121 -2.20 10.78 24.41
CA GLY A 121 -1.83 12.18 24.19
C GLY A 121 -1.86 12.52 22.70
N LYS A 122 -2.47 13.66 22.35
CA LYS A 122 -2.48 14.18 20.97
C LYS A 122 -1.27 15.09 20.78
N SER A 123 -0.74 15.15 19.57
CA SER A 123 0.36 16.02 19.21
C SER A 123 -0.02 16.97 18.08
N VAL A 124 0.64 18.13 18.06
CA VAL A 124 0.51 19.15 17.02
C VAL A 124 1.91 19.59 16.64
N GLU A 125 2.22 19.64 15.35
CA GLU A 125 3.46 20.23 14.87
C GLU A 125 3.33 21.75 14.87
N VAL A 126 4.19 22.42 15.64
CA VAL A 126 4.30 23.88 15.69
C VAL A 126 5.57 24.29 14.96
N THR A 127 5.41 24.98 13.84
CA THR A 127 6.53 25.39 12.98
C THR A 127 6.66 26.91 12.92
N THR A 128 7.85 27.43 13.22
CA THR A 128 8.18 28.84 13.04
C THR A 128 8.13 29.21 11.56
N PHE A 129 7.53 30.36 11.22
CA PHE A 129 7.58 30.88 9.86
C PHE A 129 9.02 31.00 9.40
N ARG A 130 9.28 30.63 8.15
CA ARG A 130 10.63 30.66 7.62
C ARG A 130 10.64 30.81 6.11
N ALA A 131 11.71 31.38 5.60
CA ALA A 131 12.16 31.22 4.24
C ALA A 131 13.23 30.13 4.19
N ASP A 132 13.12 29.23 3.21
CA ASP A 132 14.10 28.17 2.98
C ASP A 132 15.27 28.74 2.15
N GLY A 133 16.50 28.40 2.52
CA GLY A 133 17.72 28.75 1.80
C GLY A 133 18.01 27.81 0.63
N VAL A 134 19.29 27.69 0.26
CA VAL A 134 19.74 26.79 -0.82
C VAL A 134 19.53 25.33 -0.41
N TYR A 135 19.20 24.45 -1.37
CA TYR A 135 19.10 23.01 -1.17
C TYR A 135 20.29 22.31 -1.83
N SER A 136 21.28 21.91 -1.05
CA SER A 136 22.43 21.16 -1.60
C SER A 136 22.13 19.66 -1.76
N ASP A 137 21.28 19.10 -0.89
CA ASP A 137 20.99 17.65 -0.82
C ASP A 137 19.70 17.23 -1.53
N GLY A 138 18.96 18.18 -2.13
CA GLY A 138 17.69 17.92 -2.82
C GLY A 138 16.57 17.42 -1.89
N ARG A 139 16.65 17.69 -0.58
CA ARG A 139 15.65 17.30 0.41
C ARG A 139 15.37 18.40 1.43
N ARG A 140 16.40 19.00 2.01
CA ARG A 140 16.31 20.00 3.06
C ARG A 140 17.13 21.23 2.67
N PRO A 141 16.67 22.43 3.04
CA PRO A 141 17.50 23.60 2.84
C PRO A 141 18.72 23.54 3.78
N ASP A 142 19.86 24.02 3.30
CA ASP A 142 21.12 24.09 4.04
C ASP A 142 21.00 25.02 5.25
N SER A 143 20.12 26.02 5.15
CA SER A 143 19.77 26.96 6.20
C SER A 143 18.33 27.44 6.04
N VAL A 144 17.73 27.90 7.13
CA VAL A 144 16.43 28.57 7.12
C VAL A 144 16.58 29.94 7.77
N THR A 145 15.83 30.93 7.29
CA THR A 145 15.74 32.25 7.93
C THR A 145 14.35 32.36 8.52
N PHE A 146 14.26 32.47 9.85
CA PHE A 146 12.97 32.67 10.51
C PHE A 146 12.39 34.02 10.12
N SER A 147 11.09 34.01 9.80
CA SER A 147 10.33 35.17 9.39
C SER A 147 9.24 35.47 10.42
N ARG A 148 8.65 36.65 10.28
CA ARG A 148 7.42 37.04 10.99
C ARG A 148 6.22 37.15 10.05
N ASP A 149 6.41 36.87 8.76
CA ASP A 149 5.34 36.86 7.77
C ASP A 149 4.98 35.42 7.38
N ILE A 150 3.70 35.08 7.53
CA ILE A 150 3.14 33.80 7.08
C ILE A 150 3.31 33.60 5.59
N LEU A 151 3.36 34.68 4.79
CA LEU A 151 3.52 34.59 3.34
C LEU A 151 4.85 33.92 2.94
N ASP A 152 5.92 34.15 3.71
CA ASP A 152 7.21 33.49 3.49
C ASP A 152 7.12 31.97 3.70
N ASP A 153 6.38 31.54 4.73
CA ASP A 153 6.14 30.11 4.99
C ASP A 153 5.27 29.46 3.91
N LEU A 154 4.28 30.19 3.38
CA LEU A 154 3.42 29.68 2.32
C LEU A 154 4.17 29.59 0.98
N ALA A 155 5.11 30.51 0.71
CA ALA A 155 5.87 30.57 -0.54
C ALA A 155 6.76 29.35 -0.80
N ARG A 156 7.33 28.77 0.26
CA ARG A 156 8.23 27.59 0.19
C ARG A 156 7.51 26.24 0.03
N ARG A 157 6.18 26.23 0.06
CA ARG A 157 5.39 24.98 -0.01
C ARG A 157 5.34 24.43 -1.42
N ASP A 158 4.94 23.18 -1.52
CA ASP A 158 4.93 22.42 -2.77
C ASP A 158 3.77 22.81 -3.68
N PHE A 159 2.54 22.70 -3.19
CA PHE A 159 1.33 22.86 -3.99
C PHE A 159 0.39 23.91 -3.38
N THR A 160 -0.30 24.64 -4.25
CA THR A 160 -1.23 25.73 -3.88
C THR A 160 -2.25 25.29 -2.84
N ILE A 161 -2.81 24.09 -3.02
CA ILE A 161 -3.80 23.49 -2.11
C ILE A 161 -3.27 23.21 -0.70
N ASN A 162 -1.96 23.16 -0.50
CA ASN A 162 -1.31 23.01 0.81
C ASN A 162 -0.66 24.31 1.30
N ALA A 163 -0.72 25.37 0.48
CA ALA A 163 -0.10 26.67 0.71
C ALA A 163 -1.13 27.73 1.11
N MET A 164 -2.00 27.34 2.05
CA MET A 164 -2.98 28.21 2.69
C MET A 164 -2.80 28.18 4.20
N ALA A 165 -3.23 29.26 4.85
CA ALA A 165 -3.22 29.41 6.29
C ALA A 165 -4.59 29.90 6.79
N TYR A 166 -5.06 29.41 7.93
CA TYR A 166 -6.31 29.83 8.55
C TYR A 166 -6.03 30.45 9.92
N ASP A 167 -6.50 31.70 10.11
CA ASP A 167 -6.50 32.38 11.41
C ASP A 167 -7.83 32.05 12.12
N PRO A 168 -7.82 31.19 13.16
CA PRO A 168 -9.06 30.77 13.83
C PRO A 168 -9.71 31.87 14.65
N PHE A 169 -8.98 32.92 15.04
CA PHE A 169 -9.53 34.05 15.78
C PHE A 169 -10.23 35.03 14.85
N LYS A 170 -9.59 35.38 13.72
CA LYS A 170 -10.19 36.26 12.71
C LYS A 170 -11.17 35.53 11.80
N ARG A 171 -11.23 34.20 11.87
CA ARG A 171 -12.01 33.32 10.98
C ARG A 171 -11.70 33.60 9.51
N GLN A 172 -10.41 33.75 9.24
CA GLN A 172 -9.92 34.25 7.96
C GLN A 172 -8.93 33.27 7.34
N LEU A 173 -9.21 32.88 6.11
CA LEU A 173 -8.30 32.14 5.25
C LEU A 173 -7.34 33.13 4.57
N VAL A 174 -6.05 32.81 4.61
CA VAL A 174 -4.96 33.47 3.88
C VAL A 174 -4.56 32.52 2.75
N ASP A 175 -4.86 32.90 1.51
CA ASP A 175 -4.62 32.09 0.31
C ASP A 175 -3.97 32.93 -0.80
N PRO A 176 -2.66 33.20 -0.72
CA PRO A 176 -1.96 34.04 -1.69
C PRO A 176 -1.76 33.35 -3.06
N TYR A 177 -1.86 32.02 -3.13
CA TYR A 177 -1.57 31.23 -4.34
C TYR A 177 -2.81 30.62 -5.00
N GLY A 178 -4.01 30.86 -4.45
CA GLY A 178 -5.28 30.40 -5.01
C GLY A 178 -5.55 28.91 -4.80
N GLY A 179 -5.09 28.34 -3.69
CA GLY A 179 -5.35 26.96 -3.27
C GLY A 179 -6.83 26.63 -3.13
N ALA A 180 -7.67 27.55 -2.63
CA ALA A 180 -9.11 27.33 -2.50
C ALA A 180 -9.78 27.15 -3.88
N ARG A 181 -9.35 27.95 -4.87
CA ARG A 181 -9.80 27.83 -6.26
C ARG A 181 -9.32 26.54 -6.91
N ASP A 182 -8.14 26.05 -6.56
CA ASP A 182 -7.60 24.80 -7.07
C ASP A 182 -8.29 23.57 -6.46
N ILE A 183 -8.66 23.63 -5.17
CA ILE A 183 -9.53 22.64 -4.53
C ILE A 183 -10.88 22.57 -5.24
N ALA A 184 -11.52 23.72 -5.45
CA ALA A 184 -12.79 23.84 -6.17
C ALA A 184 -12.75 23.21 -7.58
N ARG A 185 -11.61 23.30 -8.27
CA ARG A 185 -11.41 22.75 -9.62
C ARG A 185 -10.89 21.31 -9.63
N GLY A 186 -10.58 20.73 -8.47
CA GLY A 186 -9.92 19.44 -8.38
C GLY A 186 -8.53 19.43 -9.06
N ARG A 187 -7.74 20.50 -8.89
CA ARG A 187 -6.46 20.72 -9.57
C ARG A 187 -5.29 20.71 -8.59
N ILE A 188 -4.22 19.98 -8.92
CA ILE A 188 -2.93 20.06 -8.22
C ILE A 188 -2.02 21.01 -8.99
N ALA A 189 -1.78 22.21 -8.47
CA ALA A 189 -0.88 23.21 -9.03
C ALA A 189 0.28 23.52 -8.07
N SER A 190 1.46 23.83 -8.62
CA SER A 190 2.64 24.19 -7.84
C SER A 190 2.53 25.61 -7.28
N VAL A 191 3.13 25.85 -6.11
CA VAL A 191 3.47 27.22 -5.70
C VAL A 191 4.68 27.68 -6.50
N GLY A 192 4.57 28.80 -7.23
CA GLY A 192 5.65 29.27 -8.09
C GLY A 192 5.93 28.34 -9.28
N ASP A 193 7.17 28.31 -9.76
CA ASP A 193 7.58 27.44 -10.87
C ASP A 193 7.74 25.97 -10.41
N PRO A 194 7.03 25.00 -11.02
CA PRO A 194 7.14 23.59 -10.64
C PRO A 194 8.55 23.01 -10.89
N GLY A 195 9.28 23.49 -11.90
CA GLY A 195 10.63 23.03 -12.17
C GLY A 195 11.61 23.42 -11.07
N GLU A 196 11.55 24.65 -10.57
CA GLU A 196 12.30 25.10 -9.39
C GLU A 196 11.94 24.27 -8.16
N ARG A 197 10.63 24.07 -7.90
CA ARG A 197 10.18 23.26 -6.75
C ARG A 197 10.67 21.82 -6.82
N PHE A 198 10.79 21.22 -8.01
CA PHE A 198 11.32 19.87 -8.17
C PHE A 198 12.84 19.80 -8.06
N ARG A 199 13.57 20.88 -8.37
CA ARG A 199 15.02 20.97 -8.13
C ARG A 199 15.34 21.11 -6.64
N GLU A 200 14.48 21.77 -5.87
CA GLU A 200 14.59 21.85 -4.41
C GLU A 200 14.35 20.49 -3.74
N ASP A 201 13.27 19.79 -4.12
CA ASP A 201 12.97 18.43 -3.66
C ASP A 201 12.26 17.62 -4.74
N ALA A 202 13.00 16.72 -5.38
CA ALA A 202 12.51 15.90 -6.48
C ALA A 202 11.36 14.96 -6.07
N LEU A 203 11.23 14.64 -4.77
CA LEU A 203 10.11 13.83 -4.27
C LEU A 203 8.75 14.52 -4.53
N ARG A 204 8.73 15.85 -4.66
CA ARG A 204 7.50 16.60 -4.94
C ARG A 204 6.81 16.15 -6.24
N MET A 205 7.54 15.61 -7.21
CA MET A 205 6.93 15.01 -8.42
C MET A 205 6.00 13.85 -8.04
N LEU A 206 6.48 12.91 -7.20
CA LEU A 206 5.67 11.80 -6.69
C LEU A 206 4.59 12.26 -5.73
N ARG A 207 4.88 13.26 -4.89
CA ARG A 207 3.91 13.80 -3.95
C ARG A 207 2.72 14.45 -4.65
N GLY A 208 2.94 15.12 -5.78
CA GLY A 208 1.87 15.62 -6.63
C GLY A 208 0.97 14.50 -7.15
N ILE A 209 1.57 13.41 -7.65
CA ILE A 209 0.84 12.22 -8.12
C ILE A 209 0.08 11.56 -6.96
N ARG A 210 0.69 11.47 -5.76
CA ARG A 210 0.02 10.98 -4.55
C ARG A 210 -1.21 11.82 -4.22
N LEU A 211 -1.08 13.14 -4.19
CA LEU A 211 -2.21 14.03 -3.90
C LEU A 211 -3.31 13.90 -4.94
N ALA A 212 -2.96 13.83 -6.23
CA ALA A 212 -3.92 13.56 -7.30
C ALA A 212 -4.69 12.25 -7.05
N SER A 213 -3.98 11.18 -6.69
CA SER A 213 -4.56 9.85 -6.45
C SER A 213 -5.43 9.79 -5.18
N GLU A 214 -5.02 10.46 -4.09
CA GLU A 214 -5.75 10.49 -2.81
C GLU A 214 -6.99 11.39 -2.85
N LEU A 215 -6.91 12.51 -3.57
CA LEU A 215 -7.98 13.51 -3.62
C LEU A 215 -8.93 13.31 -4.81
N GLY A 216 -8.51 12.57 -5.83
CA GLY A 216 -9.24 12.46 -7.11
C GLY A 216 -9.10 13.72 -7.95
N PHE A 217 -7.97 14.40 -7.84
CA PHE A 217 -7.66 15.64 -8.55
C PHE A 217 -6.77 15.35 -9.75
N TYR A 218 -6.73 16.25 -10.73
CA TYR A 218 -5.78 16.16 -11.85
C TYR A 218 -4.55 17.03 -11.60
N LEU A 219 -3.40 16.61 -12.14
CA LEU A 219 -2.19 17.44 -12.17
C LEU A 219 -2.33 18.56 -13.20
N ALA A 220 -2.03 19.80 -12.81
CA ALA A 220 -2.02 20.90 -13.77
C ALA A 220 -0.99 20.61 -14.90
N PRO A 221 -1.27 20.98 -16.17
CA PRO A 221 -0.40 20.64 -17.29
C PRO A 221 1.06 21.08 -17.13
N GLU A 222 1.28 22.23 -16.50
CA GLU A 222 2.60 22.76 -16.16
C GLU A 222 3.36 21.87 -15.17
N VAL A 223 2.67 21.28 -14.19
CA VAL A 223 3.25 20.36 -13.21
C VAL A 223 3.66 19.06 -13.89
N MET A 224 2.81 18.51 -14.77
CA MET A 224 3.12 17.28 -15.51
C MET A 224 4.32 17.48 -16.46
N ARG A 225 4.35 18.59 -17.22
CA ARG A 225 5.48 18.92 -18.10
C ARG A 225 6.78 19.11 -17.32
N ALA A 226 6.74 19.81 -16.20
CA ALA A 226 7.91 20.01 -15.34
C ALA A 226 8.39 18.70 -14.73
N ALA A 227 7.48 17.80 -14.32
CA ALA A 227 7.84 16.49 -13.81
C ALA A 227 8.55 15.66 -14.90
N ALA A 228 8.00 15.63 -16.11
CA ALA A 228 8.62 14.95 -17.24
C ALA A 228 10.00 15.54 -17.61
N ALA A 229 10.20 16.85 -17.50
CA ALA A 229 11.47 17.52 -17.77
C ALA A 229 12.53 17.30 -16.67
N ASN A 230 12.11 17.08 -15.42
CA ASN A 230 13.00 16.92 -14.27
C ASN A 230 13.03 15.47 -13.73
N ARG A 231 12.44 14.51 -14.44
CA ARG A 231 12.24 13.11 -14.02
C ARG A 231 13.49 12.42 -13.50
N GLU A 232 14.65 12.73 -14.08
CA GLU A 232 15.94 12.14 -13.69
C GLU A 232 16.35 12.53 -12.26
N LEU A 233 15.92 13.70 -11.76
CA LEU A 233 16.23 14.13 -10.40
C LEU A 233 15.67 13.18 -9.33
N ILE A 234 14.67 12.34 -9.67
CA ILE A 234 14.11 11.37 -8.74
C ILE A 234 15.15 10.34 -8.27
N THR A 235 16.24 10.11 -9.03
CA THR A 235 17.32 9.19 -8.63
C THR A 235 18.13 9.71 -7.45
N ASN A 236 18.03 11.00 -7.14
CA ASN A 236 18.68 11.60 -5.97
C ASN A 236 17.85 11.40 -4.69
N VAL A 237 16.62 10.89 -4.80
CA VAL A 237 15.73 10.63 -3.67
C VAL A 237 15.96 9.23 -3.12
N SER A 238 16.01 9.10 -1.79
CA SER A 238 16.18 7.79 -1.16
C SER A 238 15.00 6.86 -1.47
N TRP A 239 15.30 5.56 -1.55
CA TRP A 239 14.30 4.54 -1.86
C TRP A 239 13.17 4.47 -0.83
N GLU A 240 13.44 4.75 0.45
CA GLU A 240 12.43 4.80 1.51
C GLU A 240 11.42 5.93 1.26
N ARG A 241 11.89 7.11 0.85
CA ARG A 241 11.00 8.23 0.53
C ARG A 241 10.14 7.95 -0.70
N ILE A 242 10.73 7.33 -1.74
CA ILE A 242 9.99 6.88 -2.93
C ILE A 242 8.95 5.81 -2.53
N ARG A 243 9.34 4.84 -1.70
CA ARG A 243 8.47 3.78 -1.17
C ARG A 243 7.29 4.36 -0.41
N ASP A 244 7.50 5.38 0.42
CA ASP A 244 6.45 5.97 1.23
C ASP A 244 5.39 6.67 0.35
N GLU A 245 5.80 7.45 -0.66
CA GLU A 245 4.87 8.05 -1.63
C GLU A 245 4.16 6.98 -2.49
N LEU A 246 4.90 5.99 -3.00
CA LEU A 246 4.33 4.88 -3.79
C LEU A 246 3.32 4.06 -2.98
N THR A 247 3.63 3.78 -1.71
CA THR A 247 2.74 3.08 -0.78
C THR A 247 1.43 3.84 -0.62
N ARG A 248 1.51 5.15 -0.42
CA ARG A 248 0.34 6.03 -0.30
C ARG A 248 -0.49 6.08 -1.59
N ILE A 249 0.16 6.11 -2.76
CA ILE A 249 -0.51 6.00 -4.06
C ILE A 249 -1.28 4.67 -4.15
N LEU A 250 -0.64 3.55 -3.80
CA LEU A 250 -1.23 2.21 -3.91
C LEU A 250 -2.39 1.97 -2.94
N ILE A 251 -2.43 2.63 -1.78
CA ILE A 251 -3.54 2.53 -0.82
C ILE A 251 -4.56 3.67 -0.98
N SER A 252 -4.39 4.54 -1.97
CA SER A 252 -5.34 5.61 -2.26
C SER A 252 -6.65 5.08 -2.86
N ALA A 253 -7.61 5.97 -3.07
CA ALA A 253 -8.86 5.64 -3.75
C ALA A 253 -8.67 5.34 -5.25
N ARG A 254 -7.56 5.81 -5.87
CA ARG A 254 -7.30 5.72 -7.30
C ARG A 254 -5.88 5.22 -7.60
N PRO A 255 -5.51 3.99 -7.16
CA PRO A 255 -4.14 3.52 -7.28
C PRO A 255 -3.73 3.24 -8.73
N ALA A 256 -4.66 2.76 -9.58
CA ALA A 256 -4.42 2.52 -11.00
C ALA A 256 -4.06 3.83 -11.73
N GLU A 257 -4.85 4.88 -11.52
CA GLU A 257 -4.59 6.21 -12.08
C GLU A 257 -3.26 6.78 -11.56
N GLY A 258 -2.94 6.58 -10.28
CA GLY A 258 -1.67 7.01 -9.71
C GLY A 258 -0.45 6.36 -10.35
N ILE A 259 -0.47 5.04 -10.60
CA ILE A 259 0.62 4.37 -11.32
C ILE A 259 0.67 4.81 -12.78
N ASP A 260 -0.48 5.06 -13.41
CA ASP A 260 -0.50 5.57 -14.77
C ASP A 260 0.08 6.99 -14.89
N LEU A 261 -0.20 7.87 -13.92
CA LEU A 261 0.44 9.19 -13.82
C LEU A 261 1.96 9.10 -13.64
N ILE A 262 2.48 8.08 -12.90
CA ILE A 262 3.92 7.82 -12.81
C ILE A 262 4.50 7.46 -14.19
N ARG A 263 3.77 6.69 -15.01
CA ARG A 263 4.14 6.39 -16.40
C ARG A 263 4.12 7.65 -17.26
N GLU A 264 3.03 8.43 -17.21
CA GLU A 264 2.87 9.65 -18.02
C GLU A 264 3.91 10.72 -17.71
N ALA A 265 4.28 10.87 -16.43
CA ALA A 265 5.37 11.75 -16.00
C ALA A 265 6.77 11.23 -16.41
N GLY A 266 6.87 10.02 -16.97
CA GLY A 266 8.15 9.39 -17.33
C GLY A 266 8.98 8.95 -16.13
N LEU A 267 8.36 8.82 -14.94
CA LEU A 267 9.03 8.43 -13.71
C LEU A 267 9.13 6.90 -13.54
N LEU A 268 8.26 6.14 -14.21
CA LEU A 268 8.21 4.68 -14.07
C LEU A 268 9.56 3.97 -14.30
N PRO A 269 10.39 4.33 -15.31
CA PRO A 269 11.70 3.70 -15.52
C PRO A 269 12.69 3.89 -14.35
N TYR A 270 12.50 4.91 -13.53
CA TYR A 270 13.39 5.19 -12.38
C TYR A 270 12.89 4.53 -11.09
N ILE A 271 11.60 4.22 -10.99
CA ILE A 271 10.96 3.77 -9.75
C ILE A 271 10.67 2.27 -9.80
N LEU A 272 10.02 1.81 -10.87
CA LEU A 272 9.64 0.42 -11.13
C LEU A 272 9.99 0.06 -12.59
N PRO A 273 11.28 0.07 -12.97
CA PRO A 273 11.73 -0.30 -14.32
C PRO A 273 11.23 -1.68 -14.77
N GLU A 274 10.99 -2.59 -13.84
CA GLU A 274 10.51 -3.94 -14.11
C GLU A 274 9.12 -3.95 -14.77
N LEU A 275 8.31 -2.91 -14.58
CA LEU A 275 7.00 -2.75 -15.24
C LEU A 275 7.10 -2.16 -16.64
N VAL A 276 8.17 -1.44 -16.98
CA VAL A 276 8.28 -0.74 -18.27
C VAL A 276 8.09 -1.67 -19.48
N PRO A 277 8.67 -2.88 -19.52
CA PRO A 277 8.49 -3.80 -20.64
C PRO A 277 7.04 -4.29 -20.86
N SER A 278 6.16 -4.11 -19.87
CA SER A 278 4.75 -4.50 -19.97
C SER A 278 3.88 -3.48 -20.74
N ILE A 279 4.38 -2.26 -20.93
CA ILE A 279 3.66 -1.18 -21.61
C ILE A 279 3.50 -1.53 -23.10
N GLY A 280 2.26 -1.54 -23.59
CA GLY A 280 1.98 -1.87 -25.01
C GLY A 280 2.07 -3.36 -25.34
N MET A 281 2.46 -4.20 -24.39
CA MET A 281 2.66 -5.63 -24.62
C MET A 281 1.32 -6.37 -24.67
N LYS A 282 0.99 -6.99 -25.81
CA LYS A 282 -0.23 -7.80 -25.99
C LYS A 282 -0.16 -9.13 -25.23
N GLN A 283 -1.32 -9.66 -24.83
CA GLN A 283 -1.44 -10.88 -24.03
C GLN A 283 -2.04 -12.08 -24.78
N GLY A 284 -2.03 -12.04 -26.12
CA GLY A 284 -2.73 -13.01 -26.97
C GLY A 284 -4.16 -12.58 -27.30
N GLU A 285 -4.86 -13.37 -28.14
CA GLU A 285 -6.12 -12.95 -28.78
C GLU A 285 -7.31 -12.84 -27.82
N LEU A 286 -7.29 -13.56 -26.69
CA LEU A 286 -8.40 -13.57 -25.72
C LEU A 286 -8.37 -12.40 -24.73
N HIS A 287 -7.32 -11.57 -24.77
CA HIS A 287 -7.14 -10.44 -23.87
C HIS A 287 -7.36 -9.12 -24.61
N THR A 288 -8.22 -8.26 -24.07
CA THR A 288 -8.49 -6.92 -24.62
C THR A 288 -7.48 -5.87 -24.16
N ARG A 289 -6.69 -6.18 -23.11
CA ARG A 289 -5.74 -5.28 -22.46
C ARG A 289 -4.30 -5.72 -22.70
N THR A 290 -3.40 -4.75 -22.81
CA THR A 290 -1.96 -4.99 -22.67
C THR A 290 -1.62 -5.47 -21.25
N VAL A 291 -0.44 -6.04 -21.04
CA VAL A 291 0.00 -6.49 -19.71
C VAL A 291 -0.04 -5.34 -18.70
N PHE A 292 0.43 -4.15 -19.08
CA PHE A 292 0.40 -2.98 -18.19
C PHE A 292 -1.03 -2.57 -17.82
N GLU A 293 -1.92 -2.43 -18.78
CA GLU A 293 -3.34 -2.07 -18.54
C GLU A 293 -4.05 -3.13 -17.68
N HIS A 294 -3.69 -4.40 -17.85
CA HIS A 294 -4.22 -5.51 -17.06
C HIS A 294 -3.80 -5.42 -15.60
N VAL A 295 -2.50 -5.23 -15.31
CA VAL A 295 -2.05 -5.08 -13.92
C VAL A 295 -2.65 -3.83 -13.28
N LEU A 296 -2.81 -2.72 -14.02
CA LEU A 296 -3.51 -1.53 -13.50
C LEU A 296 -4.97 -1.81 -13.16
N ALA A 297 -5.70 -2.53 -14.02
CA ALA A 297 -7.08 -2.89 -13.76
C ALA A 297 -7.22 -3.79 -12.53
N ALA A 298 -6.33 -4.78 -12.37
CA ALA A 298 -6.29 -5.64 -11.18
C ALA A 298 -5.93 -4.84 -9.93
N THR A 299 -4.90 -3.99 -10.01
CA THR A 299 -4.48 -3.10 -8.93
C THR A 299 -5.57 -2.15 -8.52
N GLY A 300 -6.41 -1.65 -9.44
CA GLY A 300 -7.56 -0.79 -9.12
C GLY A 300 -8.73 -1.52 -8.47
N HIS A 301 -8.99 -2.77 -8.88
CA HIS A 301 -10.13 -3.56 -8.41
C HIS A 301 -9.94 -4.20 -7.03
N ILE A 302 -8.72 -4.67 -6.73
CA ILE A 302 -8.45 -5.39 -5.48
C ILE A 302 -8.65 -4.49 -4.25
N GLU A 303 -8.96 -5.08 -3.09
CA GLU A 303 -9.17 -4.31 -1.86
C GLU A 303 -7.93 -3.48 -1.42
N THR A 304 -8.17 -2.46 -0.58
CA THR A 304 -7.16 -1.51 -0.11
C THR A 304 -6.27 -2.08 1.00
N THR A 305 -5.52 -3.11 0.66
CA THR A 305 -4.51 -3.74 1.49
C THR A 305 -3.17 -3.69 0.75
N LEU A 306 -2.13 -3.10 1.35
CA LEU A 306 -0.86 -2.82 0.66
C LEU A 306 -0.25 -4.05 -0.03
N ARG A 307 -0.15 -5.18 0.69
CA ARG A 307 0.38 -6.44 0.13
C ARG A 307 -0.43 -6.95 -1.07
N LEU A 308 -1.75 -6.73 -1.08
CA LEU A 308 -2.62 -7.12 -2.18
C LEU A 308 -2.49 -6.17 -3.38
N ARG A 309 -2.41 -4.85 -3.14
CA ARG A 309 -2.18 -3.84 -4.20
C ARG A 309 -0.82 -4.06 -4.87
N LEU A 310 0.22 -4.35 -4.09
CA LEU A 310 1.56 -4.71 -4.61
C LEU A 310 1.53 -6.03 -5.40
N ALA A 311 0.88 -7.07 -4.87
CA ALA A 311 0.76 -8.34 -5.58
C ALA A 311 0.00 -8.20 -6.90
N ALA A 312 -1.12 -7.46 -6.91
CA ALA A 312 -1.88 -7.18 -8.13
C ALA A 312 -1.07 -6.38 -9.15
N LEU A 313 -0.27 -5.41 -8.71
CA LEU A 313 0.58 -4.63 -9.61
C LEU A 313 1.69 -5.48 -10.25
N LEU A 314 2.21 -6.47 -9.52
CA LEU A 314 3.41 -7.21 -9.90
C LEU A 314 3.15 -8.64 -10.39
N HIS A 315 1.92 -9.17 -10.33
CA HIS A 315 1.66 -10.60 -10.59
C HIS A 315 2.13 -11.06 -11.98
N ASP A 316 1.98 -10.21 -12.98
CA ASP A 316 2.31 -10.50 -14.37
C ASP A 316 3.62 -9.87 -14.85
N ILE A 317 4.42 -9.32 -13.94
CA ILE A 317 5.67 -8.61 -14.28
C ILE A 317 6.71 -9.47 -15.00
N GLY A 318 6.58 -10.81 -14.88
CA GLY A 318 7.44 -11.77 -15.57
C GLY A 318 7.07 -12.04 -17.04
N LYS A 319 5.85 -11.69 -17.49
CA LYS A 319 5.39 -11.98 -18.87
C LYS A 319 6.33 -11.44 -19.96
N PRO A 320 6.83 -10.20 -19.89
CA PRO A 320 7.75 -9.68 -20.90
C PRO A 320 9.02 -10.53 -21.08
N GLN A 321 9.57 -11.06 -19.99
CA GLN A 321 10.81 -11.85 -20.01
C GLN A 321 10.59 -13.30 -20.47
N THR A 322 9.34 -13.77 -20.48
CA THR A 322 8.99 -15.15 -20.85
C THR A 322 8.14 -15.25 -22.09
N LEU A 323 7.97 -14.14 -22.84
CA LEU A 323 7.25 -14.13 -24.09
C LEU A 323 7.81 -15.20 -25.04
N SER A 324 6.93 -16.08 -25.49
CA SER A 324 7.20 -17.13 -26.46
C SER A 324 5.99 -17.30 -27.38
N HIS A 325 6.16 -18.06 -28.46
CA HIS A 325 5.08 -18.41 -29.36
C HIS A 325 4.96 -19.94 -29.42
N ASP A 326 3.74 -20.47 -29.46
CA ASP A 326 3.52 -21.88 -29.74
C ASP A 326 3.62 -22.19 -31.25
N GLU A 327 3.48 -23.47 -31.61
CA GLU A 327 3.61 -23.96 -32.99
C GLU A 327 2.62 -23.31 -33.97
N HIS A 328 1.53 -22.71 -33.46
CA HIS A 328 0.51 -22.02 -34.25
C HIS A 328 0.70 -20.49 -34.23
N GLY A 329 1.78 -19.99 -33.63
CA GLY A 329 2.06 -18.56 -33.52
C GLY A 329 1.31 -17.85 -32.39
N ASN A 330 0.63 -18.57 -31.49
CA ASN A 330 -0.06 -17.93 -30.37
C ASN A 330 0.92 -17.52 -29.27
N ILE A 331 0.68 -16.35 -28.67
CA ILE A 331 1.47 -15.82 -27.56
C ILE A 331 1.34 -16.71 -26.32
N ARG A 332 2.49 -17.06 -25.70
CA ARG A 332 2.60 -17.85 -24.47
C ARG A 332 3.59 -17.21 -23.49
N PHE A 333 3.38 -17.49 -22.20
CA PHE A 333 4.20 -17.00 -21.08
C PHE A 333 4.60 -18.13 -20.11
N PRO A 334 5.38 -19.13 -20.57
CA PRO A 334 5.84 -20.23 -19.72
C PRO A 334 6.57 -19.71 -18.49
N ASN A 335 6.18 -20.21 -17.31
CA ASN A 335 6.84 -19.93 -16.03
C ASN A 335 6.95 -18.43 -15.67
N HIS A 336 6.11 -17.55 -16.22
CA HIS A 336 6.15 -16.11 -15.91
C HIS A 336 5.92 -15.81 -14.42
N HIS A 337 5.20 -16.67 -13.70
CA HIS A 337 4.98 -16.54 -12.26
C HIS A 337 6.28 -16.73 -11.45
N GLU A 338 7.18 -17.63 -11.88
CA GLU A 338 8.49 -17.82 -11.23
C GLU A 338 9.42 -16.63 -11.49
N VAL A 339 9.49 -16.19 -12.75
CA VAL A 339 10.27 -15.00 -13.13
C VAL A 339 9.71 -13.74 -12.47
N GLY A 340 8.39 -13.59 -12.47
CA GLY A 340 7.68 -12.48 -11.84
C GLY A 340 7.91 -12.42 -10.34
N ALA A 341 7.92 -13.57 -9.64
CA ALA A 341 8.20 -13.61 -8.20
C ALA A 341 9.62 -13.14 -7.88
N ARG A 342 10.60 -13.51 -8.71
CA ARG A 342 11.98 -13.04 -8.57
C ARG A 342 12.07 -11.52 -8.80
N LEU A 343 11.49 -11.01 -9.89
CA LEU A 343 11.47 -9.57 -10.20
C LEU A 343 10.76 -8.75 -9.12
N ALA A 344 9.62 -9.24 -8.61
CA ALA A 344 8.90 -8.60 -7.52
C ALA A 344 9.76 -8.53 -6.25
N ARG A 345 10.47 -9.62 -5.91
CA ARG A 345 11.39 -9.64 -4.76
C ARG A 345 12.50 -8.61 -4.90
N GLU A 346 13.14 -8.54 -6.08
CA GLU A 346 14.22 -7.60 -6.40
C GLU A 346 13.72 -6.14 -6.32
N ALA A 347 12.58 -5.83 -6.94
CA ALA A 347 11.99 -4.49 -6.94
C ALA A 347 11.62 -4.02 -5.53
N LEU A 348 10.94 -4.86 -4.74
CA LEU A 348 10.51 -4.49 -3.39
C LEU A 348 11.68 -4.38 -2.41
N ALA A 349 12.72 -5.19 -2.58
CA ALA A 349 13.96 -5.07 -1.81
C ALA A 349 14.70 -3.76 -2.12
N ARG A 350 14.78 -3.38 -3.41
CA ARG A 350 15.34 -2.09 -3.84
C ARG A 350 14.56 -0.92 -3.24
N LEU A 351 13.23 -1.00 -3.24
CA LEU A 351 12.34 -0.04 -2.60
C LEU A 351 12.32 -0.10 -1.06
N ARG A 352 13.13 -0.96 -0.43
CA ARG A 352 13.25 -1.05 1.04
C ARG A 352 11.92 -1.34 1.75
N TYR A 353 11.05 -2.15 1.15
CA TYR A 353 9.88 -2.66 1.86
C TYR A 353 10.28 -3.62 3.00
N PRO A 354 9.47 -3.75 4.06
CA PRO A 354 9.70 -4.74 5.11
C PRO A 354 9.78 -6.16 4.55
N LYS A 355 10.63 -7.00 5.15
CA LYS A 355 10.91 -8.37 4.69
C LYS A 355 9.63 -9.21 4.58
N GLU A 356 8.72 -9.06 5.53
CA GLU A 356 7.45 -9.78 5.59
C GLU A 356 6.56 -9.44 4.40
N ILE A 357 6.54 -8.16 3.97
CA ILE A 357 5.82 -7.72 2.77
C ILE A 357 6.48 -8.30 1.52
N ILE A 358 7.81 -8.22 1.42
CA ILE A 358 8.56 -8.77 0.28
C ILE A 358 8.25 -10.26 0.10
N GLU A 359 8.34 -11.04 1.18
CA GLU A 359 8.11 -12.49 1.14
C GLU A 359 6.66 -12.82 0.80
N ARG A 360 5.70 -12.14 1.43
CA ARG A 360 4.28 -12.38 1.17
C ARG A 360 3.89 -12.02 -0.27
N VAL A 361 4.32 -10.87 -0.77
CA VAL A 361 4.02 -10.43 -2.14
C VAL A 361 4.70 -11.34 -3.16
N SER A 362 5.98 -11.67 -2.98
CA SER A 362 6.70 -12.56 -3.90
C SER A 362 6.05 -13.94 -3.97
N LEU A 363 5.56 -14.47 -2.84
CA LEU A 363 4.85 -15.74 -2.81
C LEU A 363 3.47 -15.66 -3.49
N LEU A 364 2.73 -14.57 -3.29
CA LEU A 364 1.47 -14.34 -4.00
C LEU A 364 1.69 -14.28 -5.51
N VAL A 365 2.71 -13.54 -5.97
CA VAL A 365 3.11 -13.49 -7.38
C VAL A 365 3.53 -14.88 -7.89
N LYS A 366 4.29 -15.66 -7.11
CA LYS A 366 4.67 -17.02 -7.50
C LYS A 366 3.46 -17.95 -7.67
N MET A 367 2.46 -17.80 -6.80
CA MET A 367 1.31 -18.71 -6.71
C MET A 367 0.05 -18.19 -7.41
N HIS A 368 0.08 -17.03 -8.07
CA HIS A 368 -1.14 -16.44 -8.65
C HIS A 368 -1.81 -17.36 -9.71
N MET A 369 -1.01 -18.20 -10.38
CA MET A 369 -1.47 -19.23 -11.32
C MET A 369 -1.92 -20.55 -10.65
N PHE A 370 -2.07 -20.58 -9.32
CA PHE A 370 -2.44 -21.78 -8.57
C PHE A 370 -3.70 -22.45 -9.13
N TYR A 371 -3.62 -23.75 -9.41
CA TYR A 371 -4.74 -24.54 -9.87
C TYR A 371 -5.14 -25.54 -8.78
N TYR A 372 -6.43 -25.56 -8.46
CA TYR A 372 -7.01 -26.54 -7.55
C TYR A 372 -7.76 -27.61 -8.35
N ASP A 373 -7.44 -28.87 -8.07
CA ASP A 373 -8.20 -30.04 -8.52
C ASP A 373 -9.16 -30.49 -7.40
N PRO A 374 -10.48 -30.46 -7.61
CA PRO A 374 -11.46 -30.96 -6.65
C PRO A 374 -11.25 -32.41 -6.18
N SER A 375 -10.55 -33.25 -6.96
CA SER A 375 -10.24 -34.63 -6.55
C SER A 375 -9.09 -34.73 -5.53
N MET A 376 -8.40 -33.62 -5.23
CA MET A 376 -7.34 -33.57 -4.22
C MET A 376 -7.84 -34.11 -2.88
N PRO A 377 -7.10 -34.97 -2.15
CA PRO A 377 -7.54 -35.47 -0.84
C PRO A 377 -7.39 -34.42 0.27
N ASP A 378 -8.18 -34.51 1.35
CA ASP A 378 -8.17 -33.52 2.45
C ASP A 378 -6.79 -33.37 3.10
N LYS A 379 -6.01 -34.46 3.19
CA LYS A 379 -4.62 -34.42 3.70
C LYS A 379 -3.72 -33.48 2.88
N ALA A 380 -3.94 -33.37 1.57
CA ALA A 380 -3.16 -32.48 0.72
C ALA A 380 -3.58 -31.02 0.93
N VAL A 381 -4.87 -30.76 1.15
CA VAL A 381 -5.37 -29.43 1.54
C VAL A 381 -4.79 -29.03 2.89
N ARG A 382 -4.84 -29.91 3.91
CA ARG A 382 -4.22 -29.67 5.23
C ARG A 382 -2.73 -29.33 5.12
N ARG A 383 -1.97 -30.11 4.35
CA ARG A 383 -0.54 -29.83 4.10
C ARG A 383 -0.30 -28.48 3.44
N LEU A 384 -1.14 -28.06 2.49
CA LEU A 384 -1.03 -26.74 1.87
C LEU A 384 -1.25 -25.63 2.90
N VAL A 385 -2.26 -25.76 3.75
CA VAL A 385 -2.58 -24.77 4.78
C VAL A 385 -1.52 -24.73 5.87
N ALA A 386 -1.05 -25.87 6.35
CA ALA A 386 0.06 -25.95 7.30
C ALA A 386 1.33 -25.30 6.76
N LYS A 387 1.59 -25.42 5.45
CA LYS A 387 2.76 -24.85 4.80
C LYS A 387 2.68 -23.34 4.59
N PHE A 388 1.52 -22.83 4.17
CA PHE A 388 1.39 -21.45 3.69
C PHE A 388 0.53 -20.53 4.57
N GLY A 389 -0.25 -21.10 5.49
CA GLY A 389 -1.26 -20.39 6.28
C GLY A 389 -2.59 -20.23 5.54
N ALA A 390 -3.69 -20.20 6.28
CA ALA A 390 -5.03 -19.98 5.72
C ALA A 390 -5.24 -18.53 5.22
N ASP A 391 -4.60 -17.57 5.89
CA ASP A 391 -4.58 -16.15 5.52
C ASP A 391 -3.97 -15.95 4.12
N PHE A 392 -2.92 -16.71 3.78
CA PHE A 392 -2.31 -16.68 2.46
C PHE A 392 -3.30 -17.06 1.35
N PHE A 393 -4.08 -18.13 1.54
CA PHE A 393 -5.06 -18.55 0.54
C PHE A 393 -6.22 -17.57 0.40
N THR A 394 -6.57 -16.87 1.48
CA THR A 394 -7.55 -15.78 1.44
C THR A 394 -7.02 -14.62 0.58
N ASP A 395 -5.77 -14.20 0.80
CA ASP A 395 -5.11 -13.18 -0.03
C ASP A 395 -4.98 -13.64 -1.50
N LEU A 396 -4.63 -14.91 -1.74
CA LEU A 396 -4.50 -15.49 -3.07
C LEU A 396 -5.84 -15.53 -3.82
N ALA A 397 -6.93 -15.88 -3.15
CA ALA A 397 -8.27 -15.87 -3.74
C ALA A 397 -8.66 -14.46 -4.20
N LYS A 398 -8.39 -13.44 -3.38
CA LYS A 398 -8.62 -12.02 -3.71
C LYS A 398 -7.77 -11.55 -4.90
N LEU A 399 -6.50 -11.95 -4.95
CA LEU A 399 -5.63 -11.64 -6.10
C LEU A 399 -6.18 -12.24 -7.40
N ARG A 400 -6.60 -13.51 -7.37
CA ARG A 400 -7.15 -14.18 -8.54
C ARG A 400 -8.50 -13.62 -8.98
N GLU A 401 -9.31 -13.15 -8.05
CA GLU A 401 -10.54 -12.44 -8.36
C GLU A 401 -10.26 -11.15 -9.14
N ALA A 402 -9.29 -10.35 -8.68
CA ALA A 402 -8.88 -9.12 -9.34
C ALA A 402 -8.22 -9.34 -10.71
N ASP A 403 -7.37 -10.36 -10.85
CA ASP A 403 -6.77 -10.78 -12.13
C ASP A 403 -7.85 -11.19 -13.16
N ARG A 404 -8.84 -11.97 -12.73
CA ARG A 404 -9.99 -12.33 -13.58
C ARG A 404 -10.81 -11.11 -14.00
N PHE A 405 -11.08 -10.19 -13.06
CA PHE A 405 -11.76 -8.93 -13.36
C PHE A 405 -11.00 -8.14 -14.45
N ALA A 406 -9.66 -8.07 -14.33
CA ALA A 406 -8.79 -7.39 -15.28
C ALA A 406 -8.75 -8.05 -16.68
N THR A 407 -9.01 -9.35 -16.78
CA THR A 407 -9.09 -10.06 -18.06
C THR A 407 -10.37 -9.73 -18.85
N GLY A 408 -11.46 -9.34 -18.18
CA GLY A 408 -12.75 -9.03 -18.81
C GLY A 408 -13.64 -10.25 -19.12
N THR A 409 -13.19 -11.47 -18.83
CA THR A 409 -13.98 -12.70 -18.95
C THR A 409 -14.52 -13.15 -17.59
N LEU A 410 -15.83 -13.06 -17.39
CA LEU A 410 -16.50 -13.44 -16.14
C LEU A 410 -16.91 -14.93 -16.08
N ALA A 411 -16.91 -15.66 -17.20
CA ALA A 411 -17.48 -17.00 -17.26
C ALA A 411 -16.47 -18.12 -16.89
N GLY A 412 -16.83 -18.97 -15.91
CA GLY A 412 -16.25 -20.29 -15.68
C GLY A 412 -14.92 -20.39 -14.89
N VAL A 413 -14.01 -19.42 -15.02
CA VAL A 413 -12.60 -19.56 -14.57
C VAL A 413 -12.37 -19.37 -13.05
N GLY A 414 -13.41 -19.11 -12.26
CA GLY A 414 -13.30 -18.91 -10.79
C GLY A 414 -13.77 -20.07 -9.91
N GLN A 415 -14.48 -21.05 -10.47
CA GLN A 415 -15.19 -22.07 -9.67
C GLN A 415 -14.25 -22.89 -8.80
N ASN A 416 -13.08 -23.27 -9.32
CA ASN A 416 -12.14 -24.10 -8.57
C ASN A 416 -11.56 -23.37 -7.35
N MET A 417 -11.32 -22.06 -7.43
CA MET A 417 -10.84 -21.31 -6.26
C MET A 417 -11.95 -21.19 -5.21
N SER A 418 -13.21 -20.97 -5.62
CA SER A 418 -14.35 -20.99 -4.69
C SER A 418 -14.54 -22.36 -4.03
N LEU A 419 -14.43 -23.46 -4.79
CA LEU A 419 -14.48 -24.82 -4.26
C LEU A 419 -13.33 -25.08 -3.27
N PHE A 420 -12.12 -24.62 -3.59
CA PHE A 420 -10.98 -24.71 -2.70
C PHE A 420 -11.22 -23.96 -1.38
N MET A 421 -11.73 -22.72 -1.44
CA MET A 421 -12.03 -21.94 -0.24
C MET A 421 -13.13 -22.59 0.63
N GLY A 422 -14.17 -23.17 0.03
CA GLY A 422 -15.17 -23.93 0.79
C GLY A 422 -14.58 -25.19 1.44
N ARG A 423 -13.66 -25.89 0.75
CA ARG A 423 -12.97 -27.04 1.33
C ARG A 423 -11.97 -26.66 2.42
N LEU A 424 -11.30 -25.52 2.26
CA LEU A 424 -10.43 -24.92 3.27
C LEU A 424 -11.22 -24.64 4.56
N GLU A 425 -12.36 -23.97 4.44
CA GLU A 425 -13.26 -23.68 5.56
C GLU A 425 -13.72 -24.97 6.27
N LYS A 426 -14.11 -25.99 5.50
CA LYS A 426 -14.46 -27.30 6.04
C LYS A 426 -13.31 -27.90 6.86
N VAL A 427 -12.11 -27.99 6.29
CA VAL A 427 -10.92 -28.54 6.96
C VAL A 427 -10.57 -27.77 8.24
N MET A 428 -10.73 -26.45 8.24
CA MET A 428 -10.52 -25.62 9.43
C MET A 428 -11.60 -25.84 10.50
N SER A 429 -12.86 -26.01 10.09
CA SER A 429 -13.99 -26.26 11.01
C SER A 429 -13.93 -27.63 11.70
N GLU A 430 -13.26 -28.60 11.09
CA GLU A 430 -13.05 -29.95 11.65
C GLU A 430 -12.02 -29.97 12.80
N GLY A 431 -11.42 -28.82 13.16
CA GLY A 431 -10.47 -28.73 14.28
C GLY A 431 -9.15 -29.46 14.04
N ALA A 432 -8.77 -29.65 12.78
CA ALA A 432 -7.49 -30.26 12.43
C ALA A 432 -6.33 -29.39 12.92
N ALA A 433 -5.29 -30.02 13.48
CA ALA A 433 -4.05 -29.31 13.80
C ALA A 433 -3.34 -28.92 12.50
N LEU A 434 -3.07 -27.63 12.31
CA LEU A 434 -2.45 -27.10 11.09
C LEU A 434 -1.11 -26.41 11.37
N ASP A 435 -0.87 -26.02 12.62
CA ASP A 435 0.40 -25.50 13.12
C ASP A 435 0.93 -26.38 14.27
N LEU A 436 2.22 -26.26 14.60
CA LEU A 436 2.82 -26.91 15.78
C LEU A 436 2.10 -26.52 17.07
N ARG A 437 1.57 -25.29 17.15
CA ARG A 437 0.82 -24.78 18.31
C ARG A 437 -0.52 -25.49 18.52
N ASP A 438 -1.05 -26.11 17.46
CA ASP A 438 -2.33 -26.82 17.51
C ASP A 438 -2.15 -28.27 17.99
N LEU A 439 -0.91 -28.75 18.12
CA LEU A 439 -0.65 -30.09 18.64
C LEU A 439 -1.07 -30.18 20.12
N ALA A 440 -1.66 -31.31 20.49
CA ALA A 440 -2.05 -31.61 21.88
C ALA A 440 -0.86 -31.84 22.83
N VAL A 441 0.37 -31.68 22.33
CA VAL A 441 1.65 -31.75 23.06
C VAL A 441 2.54 -30.61 22.61
N ASN A 442 3.49 -30.22 23.44
CA ASN A 442 4.44 -29.14 23.16
C ASN A 442 5.90 -29.59 23.30
N GLY A 443 6.83 -28.64 23.19
CA GLY A 443 8.25 -28.93 23.29
C GLY A 443 8.69 -29.45 24.66
N ASP A 444 8.00 -29.05 25.74
CA ASP A 444 8.31 -29.50 27.09
C ASP A 444 7.92 -30.98 27.26
N ASP A 445 6.77 -31.40 26.72
CA ASP A 445 6.38 -32.82 26.69
C ASP A 445 7.44 -33.67 25.96
N VAL A 446 7.95 -33.19 24.82
CA VAL A 446 8.98 -33.91 24.03
C VAL A 446 10.28 -34.03 24.82
N MET A 447 10.73 -32.94 25.46
CA MET A 447 11.95 -32.94 26.28
C MET A 447 11.82 -33.89 27.47
N GLU A 448 10.69 -33.86 28.17
CA GLU A 448 10.42 -34.72 29.33
C GLU A 448 10.40 -36.21 28.94
N ILE A 449 9.69 -36.55 27.86
CA ILE A 449 9.50 -37.96 27.46
C ILE A 449 10.78 -38.58 26.90
N LEU A 450 11.55 -37.82 26.12
CA LEU A 450 12.77 -38.34 25.47
C LEU A 450 14.03 -38.15 26.31
N GLY A 451 13.99 -37.30 27.35
CA GLY A 451 15.16 -36.94 28.15
C GLY A 451 16.19 -36.13 27.36
N ILE A 452 15.74 -35.31 26.40
CA ILE A 452 16.59 -34.47 25.56
C ILE A 452 16.52 -33.01 26.00
N THR A 453 17.58 -32.25 25.75
CA THR A 453 17.60 -30.81 26.03
C THR A 453 16.97 -30.01 24.88
N ARG A 454 16.65 -28.74 25.16
CA ARG A 454 16.14 -27.82 24.14
C ARG A 454 17.12 -27.72 22.97
N GLY A 455 16.62 -27.98 21.76
CA GLY A 455 17.41 -27.88 20.53
C GLY A 455 16.61 -28.24 19.28
N PRO A 456 17.25 -28.23 18.09
CA PRO A 456 16.60 -28.52 16.81
C PRO A 456 15.92 -29.90 16.74
N GLU A 457 16.36 -30.85 17.58
CA GLU A 457 15.78 -32.19 17.66
C GLU A 457 14.33 -32.17 18.17
N VAL A 458 14.02 -31.30 19.14
CA VAL A 458 12.65 -31.11 19.65
C VAL A 458 11.73 -30.62 18.53
N GLY A 459 12.20 -29.65 17.73
CA GLY A 459 11.49 -29.15 16.56
C GLY A 459 11.25 -30.26 15.53
N ARG A 460 12.25 -31.08 15.21
CA ARG A 460 12.11 -32.23 14.28
C ARG A 460 11.04 -33.21 14.73
N VAL A 461 10.96 -33.52 16.04
CA VAL A 461 9.92 -34.38 16.61
C VAL A 461 8.54 -33.74 16.42
N LEU A 462 8.37 -32.47 16.83
CA LEU A 462 7.08 -31.78 16.71
C LEU A 462 6.63 -31.67 15.25
N HIS A 463 7.53 -31.36 14.30
CA HIS A 463 7.21 -31.36 12.86
C HIS A 463 6.83 -32.76 12.35
N SER A 464 7.49 -33.81 12.81
CA SER A 464 7.13 -35.20 12.43
C SER A 464 5.75 -35.59 12.97
N LEU A 465 5.41 -35.19 14.20
CA LEU A 465 4.07 -35.38 14.76
C LEU A 465 3.01 -34.61 13.98
N LEU A 466 3.29 -33.35 13.61
CA LEU A 466 2.39 -32.57 12.77
C LEU A 466 2.15 -33.26 11.43
N GLU A 467 3.17 -33.80 10.75
CA GLU A 467 2.96 -34.55 9.52
C GLU A 467 2.04 -35.76 9.68
N ARG A 468 2.15 -36.49 10.81
CA ARG A 468 1.23 -37.60 11.13
C ARG A 468 -0.21 -37.10 11.34
N VAL A 469 -0.37 -36.00 12.06
CA VAL A 469 -1.69 -35.38 12.32
C VAL A 469 -2.33 -34.81 11.05
N LEU A 470 -1.52 -34.26 10.13
CA LEU A 470 -2.02 -33.81 8.82
C LEU A 470 -2.51 -34.99 7.98
N GLU A 471 -1.94 -36.19 8.13
CA GLU A 471 -2.46 -37.41 7.51
C GLU A 471 -3.75 -37.90 8.17
N ASP A 472 -3.73 -38.04 9.50
CA ASP A 472 -4.87 -38.47 10.32
C ASP A 472 -5.12 -37.51 11.50
N PRO A 473 -6.09 -36.58 11.37
CA PRO A 473 -6.40 -35.60 12.42
C PRO A 473 -6.80 -36.23 13.76
N GLY A 474 -7.31 -37.47 13.76
CA GLY A 474 -7.68 -38.20 14.98
C GLY A 474 -6.48 -38.51 15.89
N LEU A 475 -5.24 -38.40 15.38
CA LEU A 475 -4.03 -38.57 16.16
C LEU A 475 -3.76 -37.41 17.12
N ASN A 476 -4.39 -36.24 16.95
CA ASN A 476 -4.13 -35.04 17.75
C ASN A 476 -4.78 -35.09 19.15
N THR A 477 -4.50 -36.14 19.91
CA THR A 477 -4.84 -36.24 21.33
C THR A 477 -3.55 -36.39 22.13
N ARG A 478 -3.54 -35.87 23.35
CA ARG A 478 -2.34 -35.90 24.20
C ARG A 478 -1.82 -37.35 24.36
N ASP A 479 -2.71 -38.31 24.60
CA ASP A 479 -2.34 -39.72 24.77
C ASP A 479 -1.75 -40.35 23.51
N ASN A 480 -2.33 -40.08 22.34
CA ASN A 480 -1.84 -40.61 21.06
C ASN A 480 -0.47 -40.03 20.72
N LEU A 481 -0.29 -38.72 20.87
CA LEU A 481 0.97 -38.06 20.57
C LEU A 481 2.08 -38.46 21.55
N ILE A 482 1.78 -38.59 22.85
CA ILE A 482 2.74 -39.13 23.82
C ILE A 482 3.18 -40.55 23.46
N ARG A 483 2.25 -41.40 23.02
CA ARG A 483 2.57 -42.76 22.57
C ARG A 483 3.51 -42.73 21.36
N LEU A 484 3.26 -41.86 20.38
CA LEU A 484 4.12 -41.68 19.22
C LEU A 484 5.51 -41.17 19.62
N ILE A 485 5.62 -40.21 20.54
CA ILE A 485 6.91 -39.74 21.05
C ILE A 485 7.67 -40.88 21.73
N LYS A 486 7.03 -41.68 22.60
CA LYS A 486 7.68 -42.81 23.29
C LYS A 486 8.18 -43.89 22.33
N THR A 487 7.43 -44.17 21.26
CA THR A 487 7.71 -45.29 20.35
C THR A 487 8.67 -44.90 19.22
N GLU A 488 8.53 -43.69 18.67
CA GLU A 488 9.23 -43.25 17.47
C GLU A 488 10.08 -41.98 17.67
N GLY A 489 9.94 -41.28 18.81
CA GLY A 489 10.51 -39.95 19.01
C GLY A 489 12.04 -39.89 18.91
N ARG A 490 12.76 -40.96 19.30
CA ARG A 490 14.23 -41.03 19.10
C ARG A 490 14.62 -41.13 17.62
N ASN A 491 13.81 -41.81 16.80
CA ASN A 491 14.03 -41.88 15.36
C ASN A 491 13.72 -40.53 14.69
N MET A 492 12.63 -39.88 15.12
CA MET A 492 12.27 -38.53 14.66
C MET A 492 13.34 -37.49 15.01
N ALA A 493 13.92 -37.60 16.22
CA ALA A 493 15.01 -36.73 16.69
C ALA A 493 16.35 -37.00 15.98
N GLY A 494 16.60 -38.22 15.48
CA GLY A 494 17.87 -38.59 14.83
C GLY A 494 17.92 -38.35 13.31
N GLY A 495 16.78 -38.10 12.65
CA GLY A 495 16.73 -37.92 11.19
C GLY A 495 17.48 -36.67 10.73
N ARG A 496 18.38 -36.78 9.73
CA ARG A 496 18.99 -35.60 9.06
C ARG A 496 17.91 -34.59 8.71
N GLU A 497 18.23 -33.29 8.82
CA GLU A 497 17.34 -32.19 8.41
C GLU A 497 16.60 -32.55 7.12
N VAL A 498 15.30 -32.82 7.23
CA VAL A 498 14.39 -32.55 6.11
C VAL A 498 14.01 -31.08 6.23
N LEU A 499 15.01 -30.19 6.25
CA LEU A 499 14.81 -28.80 5.95
C LEU A 499 14.85 -28.69 4.42
N ASN A 500 13.67 -28.52 3.83
CA ASN A 500 13.44 -27.74 2.62
C ASN A 500 14.34 -27.96 1.38
N GLU A 501 14.88 -29.17 1.16
CA GLU A 501 15.58 -29.53 -0.10
C GLU A 501 15.10 -30.84 -0.75
N SER A 502 13.86 -31.26 -0.51
CA SER A 502 13.14 -32.14 -1.44
C SER A 502 12.45 -31.32 -2.53
N GLY A 503 13.24 -30.43 -3.15
CA GLY A 503 13.04 -29.89 -4.48
C GLY A 503 13.34 -30.96 -5.53
N LYS A 504 12.41 -31.91 -5.66
CA LYS A 504 12.15 -32.56 -6.95
C LYS A 504 10.64 -32.65 -7.14
N ASP A 505 10.14 -31.66 -7.87
CA ASP A 505 8.96 -31.67 -8.71
C ASP A 505 8.12 -32.96 -8.66
N LYS A 506 7.09 -32.95 -7.81
CA LYS A 506 5.84 -33.68 -8.07
C LYS A 506 4.59 -32.84 -7.80
N TYR A 507 4.73 -31.53 -7.68
CA TYR A 507 3.67 -30.63 -8.13
C TYR A 507 4.09 -30.13 -9.49
N ALA A 508 3.44 -30.68 -10.53
CA ALA A 508 3.45 -30.03 -11.82
C ALA A 508 2.87 -28.64 -11.58
N GLY A 509 3.72 -27.61 -11.73
CA GLY A 509 3.24 -26.26 -11.98
C GLY A 509 2.23 -26.28 -13.15
N PRO A 510 1.44 -25.23 -13.34
CA PRO A 510 0.41 -25.19 -14.37
C PRO A 510 1.08 -25.28 -15.75
N GLY A 511 1.08 -26.48 -16.32
CA GLY A 511 1.94 -26.82 -17.44
C GLY A 511 1.62 -28.20 -18.02
N ARG A 512 0.36 -28.40 -18.44
CA ARG A 512 -0.06 -29.20 -19.59
C ARG A 512 -1.58 -29.09 -19.74
N LEU A 513 -2.04 -28.02 -20.36
CA LEU A 513 -3.24 -28.15 -21.18
C LEU A 513 -2.79 -28.87 -22.46
N ALA A 514 -2.77 -30.20 -22.40
CA ALA A 514 -2.81 -31.00 -23.61
C ALA A 514 -4.12 -30.67 -24.31
N GLY A 515 -4.04 -30.36 -25.61
CA GLY A 515 -5.21 -30.10 -26.44
C GLY A 515 -6.22 -31.22 -26.30
N ALA A 516 -7.44 -30.85 -25.95
CA ALA A 516 -8.63 -31.64 -26.21
C ALA A 516 -9.41 -30.90 -27.29
N ASP A 517 -8.85 -30.91 -28.50
CA ASP A 517 -9.67 -30.78 -29.70
C ASP A 517 -10.08 -32.20 -30.14
N GLN A 518 -11.31 -32.28 -30.66
CA GLN A 518 -11.89 -33.36 -31.46
C GLN A 518 -12.41 -34.60 -30.72
N GLY A 519 -13.67 -34.48 -30.32
CA GLY A 519 -14.54 -35.59 -29.98
C GLY A 519 -15.93 -35.50 -30.62
N LEU A 520 -16.10 -34.90 -31.80
CA LEU A 520 -17.39 -34.89 -32.51
C LEU A 520 -17.19 -34.79 -34.04
N ALA A 521 -17.37 -35.91 -34.73
CA ALA A 521 -18.08 -36.05 -36.02
C ALA A 521 -17.59 -37.29 -36.80
N ARG A 522 -18.17 -38.45 -36.49
CA ARG A 522 -18.30 -39.51 -37.51
C ARG A 522 -19.46 -39.12 -38.43
N GLY A 523 -19.14 -38.49 -39.55
CA GLY A 523 -20.05 -38.22 -40.66
C GLY A 523 -19.61 -38.98 -41.90
N ARG A 524 -20.40 -39.97 -42.30
CA ARG A 524 -20.25 -40.76 -43.54
C ARG A 524 -20.35 -39.90 -44.79
N ARG A 525 -19.66 -40.35 -45.86
CA ARG A 525 -20.07 -40.48 -47.29
C ARG A 525 -18.78 -40.45 -48.13
N ASP A 526 -18.44 -41.48 -48.91
CA ASP A 526 -19.03 -41.84 -50.21
C ASP A 526 -19.23 -40.64 -51.14
#